data_AF-A0A518VCC0-F1
#
_entry.id   AF-A0A518VCC0-F1
#
_cell.length_a   1.000
_cell.length_b   1.000
_cell.length_c   1.000
_cell.angle_alpha   90.00
_cell.angle_beta   90.00
_cell.angle_gamma   90.00
#
_symmetry.space_group_name_H-M   'P 1'
#
loop_
_entity.id
_entity.type
_entity.pdbx_description
1 polymer ?
#
loop_
_entity_poly.entity_id
_entity_poly.type
_entity_poly.pdbx_seq_one_letter_code
_entity_poly.pdbx_strand_id
1 'polypeptide(L)'
;MNEYKLFKVNEEYPEYIVAQTAEEALNDHNERGGKEGAVVTIDEVKEISLDTVGNFEQEDSSRKLMSFRDFLGQDFAYKEPTCICWND
;
A
#
# COMPACT_ATOMS: atom_id res chain seq x y z
N MET A 1 -17.82 9.30 -2.04
CA MET A 1 -16.47 8.73 -2.21
C MET A 1 -16.50 7.37 -1.57
N ASN A 2 -15.95 6.35 -2.23
CA ASN A 2 -15.76 5.05 -1.59
C ASN A 2 -14.71 5.24 -0.50
N GLU A 3 -15.07 4.94 0.74
CA GLU A 3 -14.12 4.95 1.85
C GLU A 3 -13.07 3.86 1.60
N TYR A 4 -11.81 4.24 1.74
CA TYR A 4 -10.66 3.36 1.58
C TYR A 4 -9.79 3.41 2.83
N LYS A 5 -8.98 2.38 3.00
CA LYS A 5 -8.00 2.19 4.06
C LYS A 5 -6.64 1.85 3.46
N LEU A 6 -5.61 1.87 4.28
CA LEU A 6 -4.27 1.46 3.90
C LEU A 6 -3.90 0.16 4.61
N PHE A 7 -3.41 -0.80 3.85
CA PHE A 7 -2.98 -2.10 4.34
C PHE A 7 -1.51 -2.31 4.05
N LYS A 8 -0.75 -2.72 5.06
CA LYS A 8 0.57 -3.32 4.91
C LYS A 8 0.38 -4.81 4.66
N VAL A 9 0.90 -5.33 3.55
CA VAL A 9 0.83 -6.74 3.14
C VAL A 9 2.25 -7.30 3.07
N ASN A 10 2.47 -8.50 3.60
CA ASN A 10 3.78 -9.16 3.75
C ASN A 10 4.67 -8.50 4.82
N GLU A 11 5.21 -9.29 5.75
CA GLU A 11 6.08 -8.75 6.81
C GLU A 11 7.54 -8.56 6.38
N GLU A 12 8.06 -9.45 5.54
CA GLU A 12 9.46 -9.50 5.10
C GLU A 12 9.73 -8.46 4.01
N TYR A 13 8.82 -8.36 3.04
CA TYR A 13 8.88 -7.42 1.92
C TYR A 13 7.57 -6.65 1.79
N PRO A 14 7.37 -5.64 2.65
CA PRO A 14 6.06 -5.02 2.79
C PRO A 14 5.67 -4.20 1.56
N GLU A 15 4.47 -4.50 1.07
CA GLU A 15 3.72 -3.68 0.14
C GLU A 15 2.63 -2.90 0.88
N TYR A 16 2.40 -1.67 0.43
CA TYR A 16 1.38 -0.80 0.99
C TYR A 16 0.27 -0.60 -0.04
N ILE A 17 -0.91 -1.15 0.26
CA ILE A 17 -2.03 -1.25 -0.68
C ILE A 17 -3.23 -0.49 -0.12
N VAL A 18 -3.78 0.39 -0.94
CA VAL A 18 -5.03 1.08 -0.66
C VAL A 18 -6.19 0.17 -1.08
N ALA A 19 -7.12 -0.14 -0.18
CA ALA A 19 -8.28 -0.99 -0.47
C ALA A 19 -9.45 -0.69 0.48
N GLN A 20 -10.64 -1.26 0.25
CA GLN A 20 -11.75 -1.13 1.20
C GLN A 20 -11.66 -2.16 2.33
N THR A 21 -11.14 -3.36 2.04
CA THR A 21 -10.96 -4.43 3.03
C THR A 21 -9.57 -5.08 2.96
N ALA A 22 -9.22 -5.83 4.01
CA ALA A 22 -7.96 -6.57 4.06
C ALA A 22 -7.93 -7.68 2.99
N GLU A 23 -9.08 -8.31 2.71
CA GLU A 23 -9.22 -9.33 1.66
C GLU A 23 -8.99 -8.75 0.26
N GLU A 24 -9.46 -7.54 -0.01
CA GLU A 24 -9.19 -6.86 -1.28
C GLU A 24 -7.69 -6.55 -1.45
N ALA A 25 -7.03 -6.07 -0.40
CA ALA A 25 -5.58 -5.84 -0.42
C ALA A 25 -4.79 -7.15 -0.61
N LEU A 26 -5.21 -8.23 0.04
CA LEU A 26 -4.61 -9.55 -0.10
C LEU A 26 -4.75 -10.10 -1.51
N ASN A 27 -5.96 -10.00 -2.08
CA ASN A 27 -6.24 -10.50 -3.42
C ASN A 27 -5.43 -9.71 -4.46
N ASP A 28 -5.38 -8.38 -4.37
CA ASP A 28 -4.55 -7.56 -5.26
C ASP A 28 -3.07 -7.97 -5.20
N HIS A 29 -2.52 -8.14 -3.99
CA HIS A 29 -1.15 -8.59 -3.82
C HIS A 29 -0.90 -9.95 -4.47
N ASN A 30 -1.71 -10.96 -4.13
CA ASN A 30 -1.55 -12.33 -4.61
C ASN A 30 -1.81 -12.48 -6.12
N GLU A 31 -2.75 -11.73 -6.70
CA GLU A 31 -3.03 -11.73 -8.14
C GLU A 31 -1.90 -11.11 -8.95
N ARG A 32 -1.25 -10.05 -8.43
CA ARG A 32 -0.01 -9.49 -9.00
C ARG A 32 1.20 -10.42 -8.82
N GLY A 33 1.06 -11.47 -7.99
CA GLY A 33 2.13 -12.38 -7.60
C GLY A 33 3.02 -11.84 -6.48
N GLY A 34 2.69 -10.70 -5.88
CA GLY A 34 3.49 -10.03 -4.86
C GLY A 34 4.93 -9.72 -5.30
N LYS A 35 5.72 -9.17 -4.38
CA LYS A 35 7.16 -9.09 -4.54
C LYS A 35 7.76 -10.51 -4.52
N GLU A 36 8.50 -10.86 -5.57
CA GLU A 36 9.18 -12.16 -5.77
C GLU A 36 8.30 -13.41 -5.90
N GLY A 37 7.00 -13.30 -6.18
CA GLY A 37 6.13 -14.48 -6.25
C GLY A 37 5.64 -14.95 -4.88
N ALA A 38 5.87 -14.17 -3.82
CA ALA A 38 5.48 -14.52 -2.45
C ALA A 38 3.97 -14.37 -2.28
N VAL A 39 3.25 -15.50 -2.35
CA VAL A 39 1.84 -15.56 -1.95
C VAL A 39 1.77 -15.54 -0.43
N VAL A 40 1.07 -14.56 0.13
CA VAL A 40 0.88 -14.43 1.58
C VAL A 40 -0.55 -14.74 1.99
N THR A 41 -0.78 -14.83 3.30
CA THR A 41 -2.11 -15.07 3.89
C THR A 41 -2.64 -13.82 4.59
N ILE A 42 -3.94 -13.83 4.93
CA ILE A 42 -4.61 -12.70 5.59
C ILE A 42 -3.97 -12.32 6.93
N ASP A 43 -3.31 -13.27 7.60
CA ASP A 43 -2.62 -13.03 8.88
C ASP A 43 -1.43 -12.05 8.74
N GLU A 44 -0.93 -11.86 7.51
CA GLU A 44 0.15 -10.93 7.17
C GLU A 44 -0.37 -9.57 6.68
N VAL A 45 -1.69 -9.37 6.67
CA VAL A 45 -2.33 -8.12 6.24
C VAL A 45 -2.71 -7.30 7.45
N LYS A 46 -2.15 -6.09 7.55
CA LYS A 46 -2.38 -5.18 8.67
C LYS A 46 -2.91 -3.84 8.17
N GLU A 47 -4.09 -3.44 8.64
CA GLU A 47 -4.57 -2.07 8.47
C GLU A 47 -3.63 -1.11 9.22
N ILE A 48 -3.19 -0.06 8.55
CA ILE A 48 -2.33 0.98 9.12
C ILE A 48 -2.92 2.36 8.85
N SER A 49 -2.50 3.34 9.66
CA SER A 49 -2.95 4.72 9.47
C SER A 49 -2.35 5.34 8.20
N LEU A 50 -3.13 6.14 7.49
CA LEU A 50 -2.63 7.00 6.42
C LEU A 50 -1.63 8.05 6.92
N ASP A 51 -1.61 8.32 8.22
CA ASP A 51 -0.63 9.22 8.83
C ASP A 51 0.72 8.53 9.10
N THR A 52 0.85 7.23 8.79
CA THR A 52 2.14 6.51 8.83
C THR A 52 3.11 7.14 7.84
N VAL A 53 4.36 7.33 8.25
CA VAL A 53 5.41 7.92 7.42
C VAL A 53 6.11 6.83 6.61
N GLY A 54 6.12 7.01 5.29
CA GLY A 54 6.90 6.20 4.34
C GLY A 54 8.08 6.99 3.77
N ASN A 55 8.94 6.31 3.03
CA ASN A 55 10.07 6.92 2.32
C ASN A 55 9.85 6.79 0.81
N PHE A 56 9.52 7.89 0.14
CA PHE A 56 9.05 7.87 -1.25
C PHE A 56 10.08 8.50 -2.18
N GLU A 57 10.32 7.85 -3.32
CA GLU A 57 11.07 8.42 -4.43
C GLU A 57 10.30 9.58 -5.05
N GLN A 58 11.01 10.65 -5.37
CA GLN A 58 10.50 11.85 -6.03
C GLN A 58 10.91 11.84 -7.51
N GLU A 59 10.35 12.74 -8.32
CA GLU A 59 10.67 12.83 -9.76
C GLU A 59 12.16 13.09 -10.05
N ASP A 60 12.88 13.69 -9.11
CA ASP A 60 14.32 13.96 -9.20
C ASP A 60 15.19 12.82 -8.63
N SER A 61 14.58 11.64 -8.40
CA SER A 61 15.18 10.47 -7.75
C SER A 61 15.66 10.71 -6.31
N SER A 62 15.38 11.88 -5.72
CA SER A 62 15.56 12.07 -4.28
C SER A 62 14.53 11.26 -3.51
N ARG A 63 14.81 10.99 -2.24
CA ARG A 63 13.87 10.33 -1.34
C ARG A 63 13.39 11.28 -0.27
N LYS A 64 12.09 11.29 -0.02
CA LYS A 64 11.45 12.17 0.97
C LYS A 64 10.57 11.36 1.92
N LEU A 65 10.74 11.65 3.20
CA LEU A 65 9.83 11.18 4.24
C LEU A 65 8.56 12.01 4.22
N MET A 66 7.41 11.35 4.07
CA MET A 66 6.09 11.96 4.17
C MET A 66 5.05 10.93 4.58
N SER A 67 3.87 11.38 5.01
CA SER A 67 2.77 10.47 5.30
C SER A 67 2.19 9.87 4.01
N PHE A 68 1.58 8.69 4.10
CA PHE A 68 0.83 8.14 2.97
C PHE A 68 -0.32 9.04 2.55
N ARG A 69 -0.94 9.76 3.50
CA ARG A 69 -1.94 10.79 3.22
C ARG A 69 -1.39 11.89 2.31
N ASP A 70 -0.21 12.42 2.63
CA ASP A 70 0.43 13.47 1.83
C ASP A 70 0.86 12.96 0.46
N PHE A 71 1.34 11.70 0.40
CA PHE A 71 1.74 11.07 -0.86
C PHE A 71 0.57 10.85 -1.81
N LEU A 72 -0.56 10.35 -1.32
CA LEU A 72 -1.78 10.18 -2.12
C LEU A 72 -2.35 11.53 -2.58
N GLY A 73 -2.23 12.56 -1.74
CA GLY A 73 -2.76 13.89 -2.00
C GLY A 73 -4.28 13.97 -1.87
N GLN A 74 -4.82 15.18 -1.99
CA GLN A 74 -6.26 15.44 -1.83
C GLN A 74 -7.11 14.96 -3.00
N ASP A 75 -6.49 14.82 -4.18
CA ASP A 75 -7.17 14.43 -5.42
C ASP A 75 -7.23 12.92 -5.63
N PHE A 76 -6.70 12.12 -4.69
CA PHE A 76 -6.78 10.67 -4.78
C PHE A 76 -8.23 10.19 -4.70
N ALA A 77 -8.71 9.65 -5.82
CA ALA A 77 -10.02 9.05 -5.94
C ALA A 77 -9.88 7.53 -6.05
N TYR A 78 -10.16 6.84 -4.95
CA TYR A 78 -10.17 5.37 -4.93
C TYR A 78 -11.18 4.80 -5.95
N LYS A 79 -10.72 3.85 -6.77
CA LYS A 79 -11.53 3.13 -7.77
C LYS A 79 -11.47 1.62 -7.58
N GLU A 80 -10.28 1.10 -7.30
CA GLU A 80 -9.96 -0.30 -7.12
C GLU A 80 -8.73 -0.41 -6.20
N PRO A 81 -8.43 -1.59 -5.64
CA PRO A 81 -7.21 -1.82 -4.87
C PRO A 81 -5.97 -1.32 -5.63
N THR A 82 -5.09 -0.62 -4.94
CA THR A 82 -3.91 0.00 -5.58
C THR A 82 -2.69 -0.13 -4.68
N CYS A 83 -1.64 -0.78 -5.17
CA CYS A 83 -0.32 -0.76 -4.53
C CYS A 83 0.34 0.60 -4.75
N ILE A 84 0.66 1.30 -3.66
CA ILE A 84 1.16 2.69 -3.70
C ILE A 84 2.62 2.82 -3.30
N CYS A 85 3.17 1.80 -2.65
CA CYS A 85 4.58 1.75 -2.28
C CYS A 85 4.99 0.31 -1.99
N TRP A 86 6.20 -0.04 -2.39
CA TRP A 86 6.93 -1.21 -1.92
C TRP A 86 8.15 -0.72 -1.15
N ASN A 87 8.43 -1.33 0.00
CA ASN A 87 9.72 -1.11 0.64
C ASN A 87 10.71 -2.12 0.04
N ASP A 88 11.71 -1.60 -0.67
CA ASP A 88 12.91 -2.34 -1.08
C ASP A 88 13.98 -2.33 0.01
#